data_AF-A0A950EC23-F1
#
_entry.id   AF-A0A950EC23-F1
#
_cell.length_a   1.000
_cell.length_b   1.000
_cell.length_c   1.000
_cell.angle_alpha   90.00
_cell.angle_beta   90.00
_cell.angle_gamma   90.00
#
_symmetry.space_group_name_H-M   'P 1'
#
loop_
_entity.id
_entity.type
_entity.pdbx_description
1 polymer ?
#
loop_
_entity_poly.entity_id
_entity_poly.type
_entity_poly.pdbx_seq_one_letter_code
_entity_poly.pdbx_strand_id
1 'polypeptide(L)'
;MNKLLVTIITGFTIVSFAYGKPFEPPHVGETKAQVRAIYHDPDSISFDSSGQEVWTYVLGKGQMFIPIYGAFAKYRSLIVIFNRRGRVTQWSTESQ
;
A
#
# COMPACT_ATOMS: atom_id res chain seq x y z
N MET A 1 -14.12 3.87 1.22
CA MET A 1 -14.95 4.46 2.29
C MET A 1 -14.12 5.51 3.01
N ASN A 2 -14.41 6.79 2.78
CA ASN A 2 -13.73 7.88 3.47
C ASN A 2 -14.43 8.09 4.81
N LYS A 3 -13.73 7.92 5.93
CA LYS A 3 -14.25 8.27 7.26
C LYS A 3 -13.88 9.73 7.55
N LEU A 4 -14.90 10.56 7.76
CA LEU A 4 -14.75 11.90 8.33
C LEU A 4 -14.45 11.74 9.82
N LEU A 5 -13.29 12.24 10.24
CA LEU A 5 -12.96 12.40 11.65
C LEU A 5 -13.08 13.88 11.96
N VAL A 6 -14.23 14.25 12.55
CA VAL A 6 -14.48 15.60 13.03
C VAL A 6 -14.07 15.63 14.49
N THR A 7 -12.98 16.32 14.82
CA THR A 7 -12.61 16.60 16.21
C THR A 7 -12.92 18.06 16.50
N ILE A 8 -13.82 18.30 17.44
CA ILE A 8 -14.22 19.65 17.86
C ILE A 8 -13.31 20.04 19.03
N ILE A 9 -12.46 21.02 18.82
CA ILE A 9 -11.75 21.74 19.89
C ILE A 9 -12.35 23.14 19.91
N THR A 10 -12.79 23.57 21.08
CA THR A 10 -13.56 24.80 21.34
C THR A 10 -13.18 25.97 20.42
N GLY A 11 -14.08 26.28 19.47
CA GLY A 11 -14.07 27.51 18.68
C GLY A 11 -13.51 27.44 17.25
N PHE A 12 -12.95 26.31 16.79
CA PHE A 12 -12.43 26.22 15.41
C PHE A 12 -12.64 24.79 14.86
N THR A 13 -13.45 24.65 13.81
CA THR A 13 -13.65 23.36 13.13
C THR A 13 -12.51 23.13 12.14
N ILE A 14 -11.53 22.29 12.51
CA ILE A 14 -10.54 21.79 11.54
C ILE A 14 -11.18 20.60 10.82
N VAL A 15 -11.56 20.79 9.56
CA VAL A 15 -11.92 19.68 8.68
C VAL A 15 -10.64 19.04 8.17
N SER A 16 -10.09 18.11 8.93
CA SER A 16 -9.00 17.27 8.44
C SER A 16 -9.57 16.23 7.49
N PHE A 17 -9.40 16.45 6.20
CA PHE A 17 -9.53 15.37 5.22
C PHE A 17 -8.41 14.38 5.49
N ALA A 18 -8.76 13.17 5.91
CA ALA A 18 -7.83 12.04 5.89
C ALA A 18 -7.56 11.71 4.40
N TYR A 19 -6.72 12.51 3.76
CA TYR A 19 -6.00 12.07 2.57
C TYR A 19 -5.28 10.80 3.00
N GLY A 20 -5.54 9.69 2.31
CA GLY A 20 -4.80 8.46 2.54
C GLY A 20 -3.31 8.78 2.61
N LYS A 21 -2.61 8.17 3.57
CA LYS A 21 -1.18 8.44 3.80
C LYS A 21 -0.47 8.41 2.44
N PRO A 22 0.40 9.40 2.14
CA PRO A 22 1.15 9.39 0.89
C PRO A 22 1.88 8.05 0.77
N PHE A 23 2.00 7.55 -0.45
CA PHE A 23 2.76 6.33 -0.69
C PHE A 23 4.19 6.53 -0.20
N GLU A 24 4.56 5.78 0.83
CA GLU A 24 5.93 5.62 1.29
C GLU A 24 6.43 4.29 0.73
N PRO A 25 7.57 4.23 0.03
CA PRO A 25 8.12 2.96 -0.46
C PRO A 25 8.81 2.17 0.68
N PRO A 26 8.90 0.84 0.56
CA PRO A 26 9.58 0.03 1.58
C PRO A 26 11.10 0.26 1.52
N HIS A 27 11.75 0.19 2.68
CA HIS A 27 13.20 0.34 2.74
C HIS A 27 13.91 -1.01 2.62
N VAL A 28 15.04 -1.03 1.90
CA VAL A 28 15.91 -2.21 1.81
C VAL A 28 16.37 -2.61 3.22
N GLY A 29 16.24 -3.89 3.55
CA GLY A 29 16.55 -4.43 4.88
C GLY A 29 15.37 -4.51 5.85
N GLU A 30 14.19 -3.95 5.51
CA GLU A 30 12.98 -4.12 6.30
C GLU A 30 12.57 -5.59 6.39
N THR A 31 12.00 -5.98 7.53
CA THR A 31 11.39 -7.30 7.71
C THR A 31 10.05 -7.38 7.02
N LYS A 32 9.65 -8.60 6.66
CA LYS A 32 8.27 -8.94 6.30
C LYS A 32 7.21 -8.34 7.25
N ALA A 33 7.47 -8.36 8.57
CA ALA A 33 6.53 -7.82 9.56
C ALA A 33 6.40 -6.29 9.48
N GLN A 34 7.51 -5.57 9.25
CA GLN A 34 7.51 -4.12 9.04
C GLN A 34 6.76 -3.76 7.75
N VAL A 35 7.00 -4.50 6.65
CA VAL A 35 6.26 -4.31 5.39
C VAL A 35 4.76 -4.53 5.58
N ARG A 36 4.36 -5.60 6.29
CA ARG A 36 2.93 -5.84 6.61
C ARG A 36 2.32 -4.78 7.53
N ALA A 37 3.10 -4.19 8.43
CA ALA A 37 2.60 -3.12 9.28
C ALA A 37 2.21 -1.88 8.47
N ILE A 38 2.85 -1.66 7.31
CA ILE A 38 2.62 -0.52 6.43
C ILE A 38 1.52 -0.83 5.40
N TYR A 39 1.63 -1.95 4.68
CA TYR A 39 0.77 -2.26 3.54
C TYR A 39 -0.29 -3.33 3.81
N HIS A 40 -0.36 -3.86 5.03
CA HIS A 40 -1.17 -5.01 5.40
C HIS A 40 -0.75 -6.29 4.67
N ASP A 41 -1.68 -7.21 4.45
CA ASP A 41 -1.40 -8.47 3.78
C ASP A 41 -1.23 -8.26 2.27
N PRO A 42 -0.26 -8.96 1.64
CA PRO A 42 -0.07 -8.92 0.20
C PRO A 42 -1.26 -9.53 -0.54
N ASP A 43 -1.55 -8.99 -1.72
CA ASP A 43 -2.58 -9.54 -2.61
C ASP A 43 -2.12 -10.84 -3.28
N SER A 44 -0.81 -11.00 -3.47
CA SER A 44 -0.21 -12.25 -3.95
C SER A 44 1.19 -12.47 -3.39
N ILE A 45 1.55 -13.74 -3.18
CA ILE A 45 2.88 -14.18 -2.78
C ILE A 45 3.36 -15.19 -3.82
N SER A 46 4.52 -14.95 -4.40
CA SER A 46 5.19 -15.85 -5.33
C SER A 46 6.66 -16.04 -4.97
N PHE A 47 7.34 -16.92 -5.68
CA PHE A 47 8.78 -17.12 -5.57
C PHE A 47 9.41 -16.94 -6.95
N ASP A 48 10.53 -16.20 -7.01
CA ASP A 48 11.30 -16.08 -8.24
C ASP A 48 12.07 -17.38 -8.54
N SER A 49 12.68 -17.47 -9.73
CA SER A 49 13.51 -18.62 -10.13
C SER A 49 14.76 -18.83 -9.26
N SER A 50 15.14 -17.83 -8.46
CA SER A 50 16.25 -17.88 -7.50
C SER A 50 15.82 -18.31 -6.08
N GLY A 51 14.51 -18.53 -5.87
CA GLY A 51 13.90 -18.87 -4.58
C GLY A 51 13.75 -17.69 -3.63
N GLN A 52 13.77 -16.45 -4.14
CA GLN A 52 13.41 -15.25 -3.40
C GLN A 52 11.89 -15.12 -3.34
N GLU A 53 11.39 -14.69 -2.20
CA GLU A 53 9.96 -14.49 -2.01
C GLU A 53 9.56 -13.12 -2.53
N VAL A 54 8.51 -13.07 -3.33
CA VAL A 54 8.02 -11.86 -3.99
C VAL A 54 6.60 -11.62 -3.52
N TRP A 55 6.35 -10.44 -2.97
CA TRP A 55 5.04 -10.00 -2.53
C TRP A 55 4.52 -8.91 -3.45
N THR A 56 3.26 -9.06 -3.87
CA THR A 56 2.59 -8.10 -4.75
C THR A 56 1.42 -7.46 -4.01
N TYR A 57 1.30 -6.15 -4.13
CA TYR A 57 0.25 -5.33 -3.55
C TYR A 57 -0.42 -4.49 -4.63
N VAL A 58 -1.75 -4.46 -4.64
CA VAL A 58 -2.57 -3.60 -5.50
C VAL A 58 -3.06 -2.42 -4.68
N LEU A 59 -2.35 -1.31 -4.81
CA LEU A 59 -2.68 -0.05 -4.15
C LEU A 59 -3.84 0.63 -4.89
N GLY A 60 -4.78 1.20 -4.14
CA GLY A 60 -5.93 1.90 -4.71
C GLY A 60 -7.12 1.01 -5.11
N LYS A 61 -7.07 -0.30 -4.83
CA LYS A 61 -8.16 -1.26 -5.11
C LYS A 61 -9.55 -0.82 -4.64
N GLY A 62 -9.62 -0.06 -3.54
CA GLY A 62 -10.88 0.48 -3.02
C GLY A 62 -11.57 1.50 -3.93
N GLN A 63 -10.84 2.15 -4.85
CA GLN A 63 -11.41 3.10 -5.81
C GLN A 63 -12.01 2.41 -7.03
N MET A 64 -11.55 1.19 -7.37
CA MET A 64 -12.08 0.40 -8.48
C MET A 64 -13.54 -0.03 -8.27
N PHE A 65 -13.97 -0.20 -7.02
CA PHE A 65 -15.33 -0.60 -6.67
C PHE A 65 -16.35 0.55 -6.69
N ILE A 66 -15.93 1.78 -7.06
CA ILE A 66 -16.83 2.94 -7.10
C ILE A 66 -17.33 3.12 -8.55
N PRO A 67 -18.65 2.95 -8.83
CA PRO A 67 -19.19 2.89 -10.20
C PRO A 67 -18.88 4.11 -11.08
N ILE A 68 -18.74 5.30 -10.48
CA ILE A 68 -18.49 6.55 -11.20
C ILE A 68 -17.01 6.72 -11.58
N TYR A 69 -16.10 6.07 -10.84
CA TYR A 69 -14.64 6.17 -11.05
C TYR A 69 -14.02 4.92 -11.67
N GLY A 70 -14.74 3.79 -11.74
CA GLY A 70 -14.18 2.49 -12.13
C GLY A 70 -13.45 2.48 -13.48
N ALA A 71 -13.88 3.29 -14.46
CA ALA A 71 -13.24 3.38 -15.77
C ALA A 71 -11.94 4.22 -15.80
N PHE A 72 -11.71 5.06 -14.78
CA PHE A 72 -10.53 5.94 -14.67
C PHE A 72 -9.75 5.72 -13.37
N ALA A 73 -10.06 4.64 -12.64
CA ALA A 73 -9.44 4.32 -11.38
C ALA A 73 -7.98 3.92 -11.64
N LYS A 74 -7.05 4.84 -11.33
CA LYS A 74 -5.61 4.57 -11.38
C LYS A 74 -5.26 3.68 -10.21
N TYR A 75 -4.80 2.47 -10.48
CA TYR A 75 -4.23 1.60 -9.46
C TYR A 75 -2.73 1.48 -9.68
N ARG A 76 -2.01 1.16 -8.60
CA ARG A 76 -0.57 0.94 -8.67
C ARG A 76 -0.24 -0.41 -8.08
N SER A 77 0.59 -1.16 -8.76
CA SER A 77 1.15 -2.40 -8.25
C SER A 77 2.48 -2.10 -7.57
N LEU A 78 2.61 -2.52 -6.32
CA LEU A 78 3.88 -2.55 -5.59
C LEU A 78 4.37 -3.99 -5.52
N ILE A 79 5.58 -4.23 -5.99
CA ILE A 79 6.25 -5.53 -5.92
C ILE A 79 7.42 -5.38 -4.94
N VAL A 80 7.50 -6.29 -3.97
CA VAL A 80 8.54 -6.32 -2.95
C VAL A 80 9.22 -7.68 -2.97
N ILE A 81 10.53 -7.70 -3.14
CA ILE A 81 11.35 -8.91 -3.20
C ILE A 81 12.10 -9.05 -1.88
N PHE A 82 12.04 -10.25 -1.31
CA PHE A 82 12.69 -10.61 -0.06
C PHE A 82 13.78 -11.66 -0.30
N ASN A 83 14.92 -11.49 0.39
CA ASN A 83 15.90 -12.57 0.47
C ASN A 83 15.41 -13.72 1.36
N ARG A 84 16.20 -14.81 1.39
CA ARG A 84 15.95 -16.00 2.22
C ARG A 84 15.86 -15.72 3.73
N ARG A 85 16.36 -14.58 4.21
CA ARG A 85 16.26 -14.15 5.61
C ARG A 85 14.98 -13.33 5.89
N GLY A 86 14.10 -13.18 4.89
CA GLY A 86 12.85 -12.43 5.00
C GLY A 86 13.05 -10.92 5.10
N ARG A 87 14.09 -10.40 4.44
CA ARG A 87 14.44 -8.97 4.39
C ARG A 87 14.28 -8.43 2.99
N VAL A 88 13.74 -7.22 2.86
CA VAL A 88 13.58 -6.53 1.57
C VAL A 88 14.95 -6.37 0.91
N THR A 89 15.08 -6.84 -0.33
CA THR A 89 16.27 -6.63 -1.16
C THR A 89 16.00 -5.62 -2.26
N GLN A 90 14.80 -5.65 -2.82
CA GLN A 90 14.40 -4.81 -3.94
C GLN A 90 12.89 -4.58 -3.90
N TRP A 91 12.46 -3.47 -4.46
CA TRP A 91 11.05 -3.19 -4.71
C TRP A 91 10.89 -2.43 -6.03
N SER A 92 9.71 -2.51 -6.61
CA SER A 92 9.33 -1.73 -7.78
C SER A 92 7.86 -1.35 -7.70
N THR A 93 7.50 -0.23 -8.34
CA THR A 93 6.11 0.20 -8.48
C THR A 93 5.79 0.43 -9.93
N GLU A 94 4.62 -0.06 -10.34
CA GLU A 94 4.09 0.15 -11.69
C GLU A 94 2.70 0.77 -11.58
N SER A 95 2.46 1.84 -12.36
CA SER A 95 1.13 2.44 -12.45
C SER A 95 0.41 1.87 -13.67
N GLN A 96 -0.84 1.47 -13.48
CA GLN A 96 -1.73 0.97 -14.54
C GLN A 96 -2.86 1.97 -14.80
#